data_AF-A0A0H2MHS7-F1
#
_entry.id   AF-A0A0H2MHS7-F1
#
_cell.length_a   1.000
_cell.length_b   1.000
_cell.length_c   1.000
_cell.angle_alpha   90.00
_cell.angle_beta   90.00
_cell.angle_gamma   90.00
#
_symmetry.space_group_name_H-M   'P 1'
#
loop_
_entity.id
_entity.type
_entity.pdbx_description
1 polymer ?
#
loop_
_entity_poly.entity_id
_entity_poly.type
_entity_poly.pdbx_seq_one_letter_code
_entity_poly.pdbx_strand_id
1 'polypeptide(L)'
;MRVILSRKGFDAQYGGGPSPIMPNGKMFSLPIPHPMGPKTYQDIASPIGNLGTVIEQLKPKAASPQDRAHLDPDIYPESLPRHHDWNCCFGQYGAAQQHLANQGVTGGDLFLFFGWFRYVDENLQPLPKQPDLHVIYGWLQVQKTLNIGTEIDAAAKQYPAYANHPHLTHSFGANNTLYIAKDTLQIGRQELDIPGGGIFSHINQDRVLTTAGATRSVWNLPKWFAHPTPALSYHLKSEKWTATSKGWRLKSAPKGQEFVINTRARNRQANHWLKRLFSDQIF
;
A
#
# COMPACT_ATOMS: atom_id res chain seq x y z
N MET A 1 -10.76 14.87 -2.96
CA MET A 1 -10.17 13.52 -2.90
C MET A 1 -10.38 12.93 -1.52
N ARG A 2 -10.41 11.61 -1.44
CA ARG A 2 -10.18 10.84 -0.23
C ARG A 2 -8.74 10.38 -0.20
N VAL A 3 -8.21 10.21 0.99
CA VAL A 3 -6.95 9.51 1.22
C VAL A 3 -7.30 8.19 1.90
N ILE A 4 -6.73 7.10 1.42
CA ILE A 4 -6.94 5.76 1.94
C ILE A 4 -5.60 5.23 2.44
N LEU A 5 -5.46 4.97 3.74
CA LEU A 5 -4.36 4.16 4.24
C LEU A 5 -4.74 2.70 4.03
N SER A 6 -4.06 2.02 3.12
CA SER A 6 -4.38 0.65 2.72
C SER A 6 -3.31 -0.32 3.25
N ARG A 7 -3.70 -1.24 4.12
CA ARG A 7 -2.79 -2.24 4.68
C ARG A 7 -2.56 -3.34 3.66
N LYS A 8 -1.30 -3.57 3.26
CA LYS A 8 -0.88 -4.54 2.25
C LYS A 8 0.52 -5.11 2.55
N GLY A 9 0.89 -6.17 1.83
CA GLY A 9 2.14 -6.89 1.98
C GLY A 9 2.11 -7.94 3.11
N PHE A 10 3.27 -8.54 3.38
CA PHE A 10 3.43 -9.54 4.44
C PHE A 10 2.88 -9.07 5.79
N ASP A 11 2.21 -9.98 6.48
CA ASP A 11 1.78 -9.83 7.86
C ASP A 11 2.02 -11.12 8.67
N ALA A 12 1.47 -11.17 9.90
CA ALA A 12 1.66 -12.33 10.77
C ALA A 12 0.95 -13.59 10.26
N GLN A 13 -0.12 -13.44 9.48
CA GLN A 13 -0.92 -14.53 8.92
C GLN A 13 -0.42 -14.92 7.52
N TYR A 14 -0.14 -13.94 6.66
CA TYR A 14 0.24 -14.11 5.27
C TYR A 14 1.69 -13.65 5.08
N GLY A 15 2.60 -14.59 4.79
CA GLY A 15 4.05 -14.35 4.70
C GLY A 15 4.80 -14.53 6.03
N GLY A 16 4.15 -14.28 7.17
CA GLY A 16 4.63 -14.70 8.49
C GLY A 16 5.77 -13.86 9.08
N GLY A 17 5.98 -12.63 8.58
CA GLY A 17 7.08 -11.77 9.02
C GLY A 17 7.05 -10.34 8.44
N PRO A 18 7.97 -9.47 8.89
CA PRO A 18 8.13 -8.13 8.33
C PRO A 18 8.80 -8.15 6.96
N SER A 19 8.54 -7.10 6.19
CA SER A 19 9.35 -6.71 5.03
C SER A 19 10.65 -6.01 5.46
N PRO A 20 11.74 -6.11 4.68
CA PRO A 20 13.05 -5.58 5.09
C PRO A 20 13.19 -4.07 4.84
N ILE A 21 13.93 -3.41 5.73
CA ILE A 21 14.55 -2.10 5.51
C ILE A 21 16.06 -2.30 5.58
N MET A 22 16.74 -2.08 4.47
CA MET A 22 18.19 -2.27 4.31
C MET A 22 18.97 -1.16 5.05
N PRO A 23 20.27 -1.37 5.35
CA PRO A 23 21.10 -0.35 6.03
C PRO A 23 21.22 0.98 5.27
N ASN A 24 21.21 0.93 3.94
CA ASN A 24 21.19 2.13 3.07
C ASN A 24 19.81 2.80 2.99
N GLY A 25 18.81 2.31 3.73
CA GLY A 25 17.46 2.84 3.77
C GLY A 25 16.53 2.31 2.68
N LYS A 26 17.02 1.54 1.70
CA LYS A 26 16.14 0.89 0.71
C LYS A 26 15.16 -0.04 1.42
N MET A 27 13.93 -0.10 0.93
CA MET A 27 12.90 -0.99 1.45
C MET A 27 11.99 -1.47 0.32
N PHE A 28 11.39 -2.64 0.51
CA PHE A 28 10.39 -3.17 -0.42
C PHE A 28 9.36 -3.99 0.35
N SER A 29 8.07 -3.74 0.12
CA SER A 29 7.02 -4.54 0.74
C SER A 29 6.90 -5.88 0.04
N LEU A 30 7.06 -6.97 0.79
CA LEU A 30 6.99 -8.32 0.23
C LEU A 30 5.52 -8.66 -0.10
N PRO A 31 5.20 -9.04 -1.36
CA PRO A 31 3.87 -9.48 -1.75
C PRO A 31 3.56 -10.83 -1.11
N ILE A 32 2.35 -11.04 -0.57
CA ILE A 32 2.01 -12.27 0.17
C ILE A 32 2.10 -13.53 -0.70
N PRO A 33 2.45 -14.70 -0.12
CA PRO A 33 2.40 -15.96 -0.85
C PRO A 33 0.95 -16.30 -1.22
N HIS A 34 0.74 -16.77 -2.45
CA HIS A 34 -0.56 -17.16 -2.94
C HIS A 34 -0.43 -18.17 -4.08
N PRO A 35 -1.02 -19.38 -3.97
CA PRO A 35 -0.86 -20.45 -4.97
C PRO A 35 -1.24 -20.05 -6.39
N MET A 36 -2.12 -19.06 -6.53
CA MET A 36 -2.58 -18.56 -7.82
C MET A 36 -1.94 -17.21 -8.23
N GLY A 37 -0.86 -16.79 -7.56
CA GLY A 37 -0.12 -15.58 -7.95
C GLY A 37 0.42 -15.69 -9.38
N PRO A 38 0.60 -14.60 -10.15
CA PRO A 38 1.00 -14.69 -11.56
C PRO A 38 2.41 -15.25 -11.77
N LYS A 39 3.28 -15.10 -10.77
CA LYS A 39 4.71 -15.37 -10.82
C LYS A 39 5.23 -15.89 -9.49
N THR A 40 6.36 -16.57 -9.51
CA THR A 40 7.08 -16.99 -8.30
C THR A 40 7.97 -15.86 -7.79
N TYR A 41 8.44 -15.91 -6.55
CA TYR A 41 9.34 -14.87 -6.03
C TYR A 41 10.64 -14.76 -6.84
N GLN A 42 11.19 -15.89 -7.31
CA GLN A 42 12.38 -15.88 -8.17
C GLN A 42 12.18 -15.15 -9.51
N ASP A 43 10.95 -14.92 -9.95
CA ASP A 43 10.64 -14.20 -11.19
C ASP A 43 10.49 -12.68 -10.98
N ILE A 44 10.45 -12.20 -9.73
CA ILE A 44 10.05 -10.83 -9.40
C ILE A 44 11.28 -10.00 -8.99
N ALA A 45 11.49 -8.88 -9.68
CA ALA A 45 12.51 -7.90 -9.32
C ALA A 45 12.00 -6.89 -8.27
N SER A 46 12.92 -6.33 -7.49
CA SER A 46 12.65 -5.28 -6.50
C SER A 46 13.85 -4.33 -6.39
N PRO A 47 13.69 -3.15 -5.76
CA PRO A 47 14.81 -2.22 -5.50
C PRO A 47 15.92 -2.81 -4.60
N ILE A 48 15.62 -3.89 -3.90
CA ILE A 48 16.54 -4.62 -3.01
C ILE A 48 17.05 -5.93 -3.64
N GLY A 49 16.82 -6.14 -4.94
CA GLY A 49 17.27 -7.31 -5.70
C GLY A 49 16.14 -8.25 -6.10
N ASN A 50 16.50 -9.45 -6.56
CA ASN A 50 15.53 -10.50 -6.91
C ASN A 50 14.82 -11.02 -5.65
N LEU A 51 13.49 -11.12 -5.69
CA LEU A 51 12.72 -11.53 -4.51
C LEU A 51 12.98 -12.99 -4.11
N GLY A 52 13.33 -13.88 -5.03
CA GLY A 52 13.73 -15.25 -4.70
C GLY A 52 14.93 -15.27 -3.76
N THR A 53 15.99 -14.54 -4.10
CA THR A 53 17.18 -14.38 -3.25
C THR A 53 16.84 -13.71 -1.92
N VAL A 54 15.99 -12.69 -1.94
CA VAL A 54 15.56 -11.99 -0.72
C VAL A 54 14.81 -12.93 0.22
N ILE A 55 13.88 -13.73 -0.29
CA ILE A 55 13.11 -14.70 0.49
C ILE A 55 14.01 -15.81 1.03
N GLU A 56 14.95 -16.31 0.21
CA GLU A 56 15.93 -17.32 0.62
C GLU A 56 16.81 -16.87 1.80
N GLN A 57 17.25 -15.61 1.77
CA GLN A 57 18.10 -15.04 2.84
C GLN A 57 17.30 -14.65 4.08
N LEU A 58 16.11 -14.04 3.91
CA LEU A 58 15.22 -13.67 5.02
C LEU A 58 14.65 -14.88 5.76
N LYS A 59 14.46 -16.01 5.06
CA LYS A 59 13.84 -17.24 5.56
C LYS A 59 12.53 -16.98 6.33
N PRO A 60 11.54 -16.30 5.70
CA PRO A 60 10.26 -16.04 6.34
C PRO A 60 9.54 -17.36 6.65
N LYS A 61 8.67 -17.36 7.65
CA LYS A 61 8.02 -18.58 8.15
C LYS A 61 7.07 -19.25 7.16
N ALA A 62 6.54 -18.49 6.20
CA ALA A 62 5.44 -18.93 5.35
C ALA A 62 5.67 -18.66 3.85
N ALA A 63 6.92 -18.46 3.41
CA ALA A 63 7.23 -18.29 2.00
C ALA A 63 8.60 -18.87 1.65
N SER A 64 8.71 -19.43 0.45
CA SER A 64 9.92 -19.93 -0.18
C SER A 64 10.11 -19.27 -1.56
N PRO A 65 11.33 -19.28 -2.13
CA PRO A 65 11.59 -18.62 -3.41
C PRO A 65 10.73 -19.13 -4.59
N GLN A 66 10.31 -20.39 -4.55
CA GLN A 66 9.50 -21.04 -5.59
C GLN A 66 7.99 -20.82 -5.39
N ASP A 67 7.57 -20.27 -4.26
CA ASP A 67 6.16 -19.97 -4.04
C ASP A 67 5.69 -18.85 -4.97
N ARG A 68 4.45 -18.98 -5.42
CA ARG A 68 3.78 -17.95 -6.20
C ARG A 68 3.37 -16.79 -5.29
N ALA A 69 3.52 -15.56 -5.77
CA ALA A 69 3.27 -14.36 -4.99
C ALA A 69 2.04 -13.60 -5.51
N HIS A 70 1.22 -13.10 -4.58
CA HIS A 70 0.12 -12.19 -4.88
C HIS A 70 0.67 -10.78 -5.09
N LEU A 71 0.96 -10.44 -6.34
CA LEU A 71 1.37 -9.09 -6.71
C LEU A 71 0.15 -8.15 -6.77
N ASP A 72 -0.34 -7.77 -5.59
CA ASP A 72 -1.44 -6.81 -5.43
C ASP A 72 -1.27 -6.05 -4.09
N PRO A 73 -1.01 -4.73 -4.09
CA PRO A 73 -1.02 -3.83 -5.24
C PRO A 73 0.15 -4.08 -6.20
N ASP A 74 -0.13 -4.02 -7.50
CA ASP A 74 0.84 -4.12 -8.58
C ASP A 74 1.34 -2.72 -8.96
N ILE A 75 2.31 -2.21 -8.20
CA ILE A 75 2.71 -0.78 -8.20
C ILE A 75 4.20 -0.56 -8.43
N TYR A 76 4.97 -1.59 -8.78
CA TYR A 76 6.38 -1.46 -9.14
C TYR A 76 6.59 -1.84 -10.61
N PRO A 77 6.78 -0.85 -11.52
CA PRO A 77 6.86 -1.12 -12.96
C PRO A 77 7.93 -2.12 -13.34
N GLU A 78 9.11 -2.03 -12.73
CA GLU A 78 10.27 -2.86 -13.04
C GLU A 78 10.21 -4.27 -12.43
N SER A 79 9.16 -4.60 -11.66
CA SER A 79 9.09 -5.91 -11.00
C SER A 79 8.93 -7.07 -11.97
N LEU A 80 8.31 -6.82 -13.14
CA LEU A 80 8.01 -7.78 -14.21
C LEU A 80 7.99 -7.07 -15.58
N PRO A 81 8.20 -7.78 -16.69
CA PRO A 81 7.90 -7.26 -18.02
C PRO A 81 6.42 -6.87 -18.13
N ARG A 82 6.15 -5.66 -18.66
CA ARG A 82 4.80 -5.08 -18.70
C ARG A 82 4.27 -4.96 -20.12
N HIS A 83 2.95 -5.04 -20.25
CA HIS A 83 2.26 -4.61 -21.46
C HIS A 83 2.46 -3.10 -21.66
N HIS A 84 2.52 -2.61 -22.89
CA HIS A 84 2.77 -1.18 -23.16
C HIS A 84 1.69 -0.26 -22.58
N ASP A 85 0.43 -0.72 -22.55
CA ASP A 85 -0.69 -0.02 -21.90
C ASP A 85 -0.84 -0.31 -20.39
N TRP A 86 0.12 -0.99 -19.75
CA TRP A 86 0.03 -1.25 -18.31
C TRP A 86 0.31 0.02 -17.52
N ASN A 87 -0.46 0.20 -16.44
CA ASN A 87 -0.20 1.19 -15.42
C ASN A 87 -0.41 0.54 -14.04
N CYS A 88 0.11 1.13 -12.98
CA CYS A 88 -0.03 0.63 -11.62
C CYS A 88 -1.51 0.34 -11.30
N CYS A 89 -1.77 -0.81 -10.67
CA CYS A 89 -3.13 -1.22 -10.36
C CYS A 89 -3.23 -1.88 -8.99
N PHE A 90 -4.46 -1.91 -8.46
CA PHE A 90 -4.78 -2.47 -7.17
C PHE A 90 -6.16 -3.13 -7.21
N GLY A 91 -6.23 -4.39 -6.83
CA GLY A 91 -7.45 -5.17 -6.74
C GLY A 91 -8.08 -5.14 -5.34
N GLN A 92 -9.40 -5.10 -5.28
CA GLN A 92 -10.11 -5.31 -4.02
C GLN A 92 -11.45 -5.99 -4.24
N TYR A 93 -11.89 -6.79 -3.27
CA TYR A 93 -13.15 -7.53 -3.32
C TYR A 93 -13.77 -7.73 -1.93
N GLY A 94 -14.96 -8.34 -1.88
CA GLY A 94 -15.63 -8.71 -0.63
C GLY A 94 -15.91 -7.52 0.28
N ALA A 95 -15.72 -7.70 1.60
CA ALA A 95 -16.04 -6.69 2.60
C ALA A 95 -15.17 -5.42 2.50
N ALA A 96 -13.89 -5.57 2.13
CA ALA A 96 -13.00 -4.43 1.97
C ALA A 96 -13.42 -3.57 0.76
N GLN A 97 -13.82 -4.21 -0.35
CA GLN A 97 -14.33 -3.46 -1.50
C GLN A 97 -15.69 -2.84 -1.22
N GLN A 98 -16.58 -3.56 -0.53
CA GLN A 98 -17.86 -3.00 -0.09
C GLN A 98 -17.65 -1.76 0.78
N HIS A 99 -16.65 -1.77 1.68
CA HIS A 99 -16.30 -0.61 2.48
C HIS A 99 -15.82 0.56 1.62
N LEU A 100 -14.91 0.34 0.65
CA LEU A 100 -14.46 1.39 -0.27
C LEU A 100 -15.63 2.01 -1.05
N ALA A 101 -16.54 1.17 -1.57
CA ALA A 101 -17.75 1.60 -2.25
C ALA A 101 -18.68 2.43 -1.33
N ASN A 102 -18.91 1.96 -0.08
CA ASN A 102 -19.73 2.68 0.91
C ASN A 102 -19.11 4.02 1.33
N GLN A 103 -17.77 4.12 1.34
CA GLN A 103 -17.08 5.39 1.58
C GLN A 103 -17.12 6.32 0.34
N GLY A 104 -17.52 5.80 -0.82
CA GLY A 104 -17.60 6.52 -2.09
C GLY A 104 -16.24 6.76 -2.74
N VAL A 105 -15.30 5.82 -2.59
CA VAL A 105 -13.98 5.90 -3.24
C VAL A 105 -14.15 5.85 -4.76
N THR A 106 -13.49 6.76 -5.46
CA THR A 106 -13.65 6.94 -6.92
C THR A 106 -12.41 7.60 -7.55
N GLY A 107 -12.49 7.96 -8.83
CA GLY A 107 -11.44 8.67 -9.57
C GLY A 107 -10.98 9.95 -8.84
N GLY A 108 -9.66 10.15 -8.79
CA GLY A 108 -8.98 11.23 -8.08
C GLY A 108 -8.67 10.96 -6.60
N ASP A 109 -9.19 9.87 -6.02
CA ASP A 109 -8.86 9.46 -4.66
C ASP A 109 -7.49 8.76 -4.61
N LEU A 110 -6.82 8.80 -3.46
CA LEU A 110 -5.42 8.38 -3.31
C LEU A 110 -5.28 7.26 -2.28
N PHE A 111 -4.86 6.08 -2.75
CA PHE A 111 -4.35 5.02 -1.88
C PHE A 111 -2.90 5.32 -1.49
N LEU A 112 -2.62 5.15 -0.20
CA LEU A 112 -1.30 5.10 0.40
C LEU A 112 -1.16 3.73 1.04
N PHE A 113 -0.39 2.86 0.39
CA PHE A 113 -0.18 1.49 0.85
C PHE A 113 0.84 1.48 1.97
N PHE A 114 0.51 0.80 3.07
CA PHE A 114 1.42 0.62 4.19
C PHE A 114 1.49 -0.85 4.59
N GLY A 115 2.66 -1.25 5.11
CA GLY A 115 2.94 -2.63 5.48
C GLY A 115 3.77 -2.72 6.76
N TRP A 116 4.05 -3.95 7.19
CA TRP A 116 4.92 -4.22 8.34
C TRP A 116 6.37 -4.33 7.89
N PHE A 117 7.26 -3.51 8.47
CA PHE A 117 8.67 -3.48 8.18
C PHE A 117 9.55 -3.65 9.41
N ARG A 118 10.79 -4.09 9.19
CA ARG A 118 11.87 -4.15 10.18
C ARG A 118 13.22 -3.91 9.52
N TYR A 119 14.15 -3.29 10.25
CA TYR A 119 15.53 -3.14 9.83
C TYR A 119 16.30 -4.46 9.82
N VAL A 120 17.10 -4.65 8.77
CA VAL A 120 17.98 -5.80 8.57
C VAL A 120 19.40 -5.36 8.26
N ASP A 121 20.38 -6.24 8.42
CA ASP A 121 21.76 -6.02 7.95
C ASP A 121 21.91 -6.29 6.43
N GLU A 122 23.13 -6.19 5.92
CA GLU A 122 23.45 -6.45 4.51
C GLU A 122 23.19 -7.91 4.08
N ASN A 123 23.08 -8.84 5.04
CA ASN A 123 22.77 -10.26 4.81
C ASN A 123 21.29 -10.58 5.09
N LEU A 124 20.43 -9.55 5.11
CA LEU A 124 19.00 -9.65 5.40
C LEU A 124 18.68 -10.26 6.78
N GLN A 125 19.60 -10.19 7.74
CA GLN A 125 19.33 -10.65 9.11
C GLN A 125 18.70 -9.53 9.94
N PRO A 126 17.64 -9.81 10.73
CA PRO A 126 17.01 -8.80 11.58
C PRO A 126 17.99 -8.14 12.55
N LEU A 127 18.06 -6.81 12.53
CA LEU A 127 18.89 -6.07 13.47
C LEU A 127 18.30 -6.14 14.88
N PRO A 128 19.11 -6.47 15.91
CA PRO A 128 18.62 -6.56 17.28
C PRO A 128 18.20 -5.19 17.80
N LYS A 129 17.19 -5.19 18.70
CA LYS A 129 16.66 -3.98 19.37
C LYS A 129 16.08 -2.91 18.43
N GLN A 130 15.82 -3.24 17.17
CA GLN A 130 15.09 -2.36 16.24
C GLN A 130 13.58 -2.59 16.32
N PRO A 131 12.75 -1.54 16.19
CA PRO A 131 11.31 -1.68 16.28
C PRO A 131 10.72 -2.30 15.00
N ASP A 132 9.57 -2.95 15.17
CA ASP A 132 8.66 -3.20 14.07
C ASP A 132 7.92 -1.91 13.70
N LEU A 133 7.80 -1.63 12.40
CA LEU A 133 7.21 -0.40 11.90
C LEU A 133 6.03 -0.68 10.97
N HIS A 134 5.02 0.18 11.02
CA HIS A 134 4.10 0.38 9.91
C HIS A 134 4.62 1.57 9.08
N VAL A 135 4.91 1.32 7.80
CA VAL A 135 5.50 2.32 6.90
C VAL A 135 4.68 2.39 5.63
N ILE A 136 4.36 3.61 5.18
CA ILE A 136 3.80 3.86 3.86
C ILE A 136 4.90 3.61 2.83
N TYR A 137 4.69 2.62 1.97
CA TYR A 137 5.70 2.14 1.02
C TYR A 137 5.31 2.36 -0.44
N GLY A 138 4.06 2.74 -0.73
CA GLY A 138 3.62 2.98 -2.09
C GLY A 138 2.33 3.77 -2.17
N TRP A 139 1.95 4.13 -3.38
CA TRP A 139 0.75 4.91 -3.65
C TRP A 139 0.08 4.50 -4.95
N LEU A 140 -1.21 4.83 -5.06
CA LEU A 140 -1.98 4.78 -6.30
C LEU A 140 -3.08 5.84 -6.23
N GLN A 141 -2.99 6.86 -7.06
CA GLN A 141 -4.09 7.80 -7.29
C GLN A 141 -4.99 7.23 -8.38
N VAL A 142 -6.26 7.06 -8.07
CA VAL A 142 -7.21 6.38 -8.96
C VAL A 142 -7.50 7.27 -10.18
N GLN A 143 -7.30 6.72 -11.39
CA GLN A 143 -7.88 7.25 -12.61
C GLN A 143 -9.23 6.58 -12.89
N LYS A 144 -9.23 5.24 -12.86
CA LYS A 144 -10.37 4.42 -13.26
C LYS A 144 -10.63 3.33 -12.23
N THR A 145 -11.91 3.09 -11.97
CA THR A 145 -12.38 1.95 -11.19
C THR A 145 -13.13 1.03 -12.13
N LEU A 146 -12.69 -0.22 -12.24
CA LEU A 146 -13.28 -1.26 -13.05
C LEU A 146 -13.96 -2.28 -12.15
N ASN A 147 -15.30 -2.40 -12.23
CA ASN A 147 -15.95 -3.58 -11.67
C ASN A 147 -15.79 -4.74 -12.66
N ILE A 148 -14.95 -5.70 -12.31
CA ILE A 148 -14.72 -6.93 -13.08
C ILE A 148 -15.91 -7.88 -12.90
N GLY A 149 -16.51 -7.89 -11.71
CA GLY A 149 -17.60 -8.79 -11.37
C GLY A 149 -17.22 -10.26 -11.57
N THR A 150 -18.13 -11.02 -12.17
CA THR A 150 -17.96 -12.47 -12.44
C THR A 150 -17.47 -12.78 -13.86
N GLU A 151 -17.51 -11.81 -14.77
CA GLU A 151 -17.22 -12.00 -16.21
C GLU A 151 -15.73 -11.78 -16.54
N ILE A 152 -14.88 -12.58 -15.90
CA ILE A 152 -13.42 -12.41 -15.91
C ILE A 152 -12.82 -12.48 -17.31
N ASP A 153 -13.22 -13.48 -18.11
CA ASP A 153 -12.66 -13.67 -19.45
C ASP A 153 -12.98 -12.50 -20.38
N ALA A 154 -14.18 -11.94 -20.25
CA ALA A 154 -14.58 -10.76 -21.01
C ALA A 154 -13.76 -9.53 -20.57
N ALA A 155 -13.56 -9.35 -19.26
CA ALA A 155 -12.74 -8.28 -18.73
C ALA A 155 -11.26 -8.41 -19.14
N ALA A 156 -10.69 -9.62 -19.11
CA ALA A 156 -9.31 -9.88 -19.53
C ALA A 156 -9.10 -9.60 -21.02
N LYS A 157 -10.08 -9.92 -21.87
CA LYS A 157 -10.06 -9.57 -23.30
C LYS A 157 -10.19 -8.06 -23.53
N GLN A 158 -11.04 -7.39 -22.76
CA GLN A 158 -11.25 -5.95 -22.86
C GLN A 158 -10.04 -5.15 -22.35
N TYR A 159 -9.33 -5.68 -21.36
CA TYR A 159 -8.21 -5.03 -20.69
C TYR A 159 -6.95 -5.91 -20.69
N PRO A 160 -6.35 -6.17 -21.86
CA PRO A 160 -5.24 -7.10 -22.01
C PRO A 160 -4.01 -6.73 -21.17
N ALA A 161 -3.81 -5.43 -20.90
CA ALA A 161 -2.73 -4.95 -20.04
C ALA A 161 -2.76 -5.52 -18.61
N TYR A 162 -3.94 -5.92 -18.13
CA TYR A 162 -4.14 -6.45 -16.77
C TYR A 162 -4.59 -7.92 -16.77
N ALA A 163 -4.57 -8.61 -17.92
CA ALA A 163 -5.10 -9.97 -18.05
C ALA A 163 -4.41 -10.99 -17.13
N ASN A 164 -3.16 -10.74 -16.74
CA ASN A 164 -2.41 -11.59 -15.81
C ASN A 164 -2.56 -11.17 -14.34
N HIS A 165 -3.29 -10.09 -14.04
CA HIS A 165 -3.51 -9.64 -12.66
C HIS A 165 -4.45 -10.63 -11.96
N PRO A 166 -4.24 -10.98 -10.66
CA PRO A 166 -5.04 -11.97 -9.94
C PRO A 166 -6.56 -11.75 -10.04
N HIS A 167 -6.98 -10.49 -10.04
CA HIS A 167 -8.39 -10.09 -10.17
C HIS A 167 -9.01 -10.34 -11.57
N LEU A 168 -8.19 -10.63 -12.58
CA LEU A 168 -8.59 -10.98 -13.95
C LEU A 168 -8.22 -12.43 -14.31
N THR A 169 -7.73 -13.22 -13.36
CA THR A 169 -7.48 -14.65 -13.54
C THR A 169 -8.37 -15.51 -12.65
N HIS A 170 -9.02 -14.93 -11.63
CA HIS A 170 -9.84 -15.66 -10.67
C HIS A 170 -11.12 -14.92 -10.28
N SER A 171 -12.13 -15.70 -9.86
CA SER A 171 -13.41 -15.16 -9.41
C SER A 171 -13.39 -14.79 -7.94
N PHE A 172 -13.66 -13.51 -7.69
CA PHE A 172 -13.80 -12.92 -6.37
C PHE A 172 -15.23 -12.44 -6.10
N GLY A 173 -16.19 -12.87 -6.92
CA GLY A 173 -17.60 -12.52 -6.81
C GLY A 173 -17.98 -11.18 -7.44
N ALA A 174 -19.25 -10.80 -7.27
CA ALA A 174 -19.87 -9.70 -8.01
C ALA A 174 -19.28 -8.30 -7.77
N ASN A 175 -18.51 -8.11 -6.69
CA ASN A 175 -17.87 -6.84 -6.39
C ASN A 175 -16.35 -6.85 -6.61
N ASN A 176 -15.83 -7.84 -7.34
CA ASN A 176 -14.43 -7.86 -7.78
C ASN A 176 -14.08 -6.57 -8.54
N THR A 177 -13.19 -5.75 -7.99
CA THR A 177 -12.89 -4.42 -8.52
C THR A 177 -11.39 -4.21 -8.71
N LEU A 178 -11.01 -3.61 -9.85
CA LEU A 178 -9.65 -3.14 -10.11
C LEU A 178 -9.61 -1.61 -10.12
N TYR A 179 -8.71 -1.02 -9.35
CA TYR A 179 -8.37 0.40 -9.38
C TYR A 179 -7.10 0.58 -10.21
N ILE A 180 -7.16 1.45 -11.21
CA ILE A 180 -6.04 1.76 -12.10
C ILE A 180 -5.55 3.18 -11.80
N ALA A 181 -4.23 3.33 -11.73
CA ALA A 181 -3.57 4.59 -11.43
C ALA A 181 -3.79 5.66 -12.50
N LYS A 182 -3.68 6.94 -12.11
CA LYS A 182 -3.41 8.06 -13.02
C LYS A 182 -2.00 7.94 -13.60
N ASP A 183 -1.79 8.59 -14.73
CA ASP A 183 -0.45 8.71 -15.32
C ASP A 183 0.43 9.59 -14.43
N THR A 184 -0.09 10.73 -13.97
CA THR A 184 0.61 11.68 -13.10
C THR A 184 -0.14 11.92 -11.79
N LEU A 185 0.62 12.15 -10.71
CA LEU A 185 0.10 12.43 -9.39
C LEU A 185 -0.39 13.87 -9.30
N GLN A 186 -1.63 14.04 -8.85
CA GLN A 186 -2.23 15.36 -8.64
C GLN A 186 -2.52 15.62 -7.16
N ILE A 187 -1.93 16.68 -6.59
CA ILE A 187 -2.20 17.15 -5.23
C ILE A 187 -2.88 18.52 -5.27
N GLY A 188 -4.16 18.55 -4.93
CA GLY A 188 -4.97 19.75 -5.04
C GLY A 188 -5.15 20.18 -6.50
N ARG A 189 -4.72 21.40 -6.83
CA ARG A 189 -4.75 21.92 -8.22
C ARG A 189 -3.43 21.69 -8.97
N GLN A 190 -2.42 21.14 -8.30
CA GLN A 190 -1.09 20.97 -8.85
C GLN A 190 -0.93 19.53 -9.32
N GLU A 191 -0.60 19.36 -10.60
CA GLU A 191 -0.03 18.13 -11.13
C GLU A 191 1.47 18.12 -10.84
N LEU A 192 1.98 17.00 -10.36
CA LEU A 192 3.39 16.78 -10.08
C LEU A 192 3.98 15.90 -11.18
N ASP A 193 5.25 16.13 -11.51
CA ASP A 193 6.02 15.28 -12.42
C ASP A 193 6.46 13.98 -11.71
N ILE A 194 5.47 13.27 -11.17
CA ILE A 194 5.59 12.00 -10.44
C ILE A 194 4.48 11.10 -10.98
N PRO A 195 4.76 9.81 -11.26
CA PRO A 195 3.73 8.87 -11.65
C PRO A 195 2.55 8.79 -10.66
N GLY A 196 1.33 8.63 -11.18
CA GLY A 196 0.13 8.53 -10.34
C GLY A 196 0.09 7.25 -9.47
N GLY A 197 0.92 6.25 -9.75
CA GLY A 197 1.16 5.10 -8.88
C GLY A 197 2.64 4.72 -8.84
N GLY A 198 3.10 4.15 -7.73
CA GLY A 198 4.51 3.81 -7.54
C GLY A 198 4.86 3.38 -6.13
N ILE A 199 6.16 3.24 -5.87
CA ILE A 199 6.73 2.86 -4.57
C ILE A 199 7.65 3.94 -4.02
N PHE A 200 7.68 4.07 -2.69
CA PHE A 200 8.74 4.77 -1.97
C PHE A 200 9.86 3.78 -1.71
N SER A 201 10.89 3.81 -2.57
CA SER A 201 11.99 2.84 -2.51
C SER A 201 12.87 2.98 -1.26
N HIS A 202 12.83 4.12 -0.58
CA HIS A 202 13.61 4.40 0.63
C HIS A 202 12.73 4.83 1.81
N ILE A 203 13.14 4.42 3.01
CA ILE A 203 12.48 4.83 4.25
C ILE A 203 12.61 6.35 4.48
N ASN A 204 11.51 6.96 4.91
CA ASN A 204 11.45 8.36 5.29
C ASN A 204 10.56 8.49 6.53
N GLN A 205 10.97 9.31 7.49
CA GLN A 205 10.26 9.49 8.74
C GLN A 205 8.85 10.08 8.56
N ASP A 206 8.61 10.86 7.51
CA ASP A 206 7.26 11.38 7.18
C ASP A 206 6.31 10.27 6.68
N ARG A 207 6.84 9.09 6.36
CA ARG A 207 6.09 7.89 5.92
C ARG A 207 5.96 6.80 7.00
N VAL A 208 6.61 6.97 8.17
CA VAL A 208 6.48 6.03 9.29
C VAL A 208 5.23 6.38 10.09
N LEU A 209 4.26 5.46 10.10
CA LEU A 209 3.02 5.62 10.89
C LEU A 209 3.25 5.35 12.37
N THR A 210 4.14 4.40 12.69
CA THR A 210 4.41 3.96 14.05
C THR A 210 4.97 5.08 14.92
N THR A 211 4.40 5.23 16.11
CA THR A 211 4.90 6.15 17.13
C THR A 211 6.24 5.64 17.66
N ALA A 212 7.24 6.52 17.71
CA ALA A 212 8.54 6.22 18.32
C ALA A 212 8.38 5.64 19.74
N GLY A 213 9.07 4.53 20.02
CA GLY A 213 9.03 3.85 21.31
C GLY A 213 7.76 3.02 21.58
N ALA A 214 6.83 2.92 20.62
CA ALA A 214 5.61 2.13 20.75
C ALA A 214 5.61 0.90 19.82
N THR A 215 4.63 0.02 20.00
CA THR A 215 4.41 -1.09 19.06
C THR A 215 3.90 -0.58 17.71
N ARG A 216 4.13 -1.33 16.63
CA ARG A 216 3.74 -0.94 15.26
C ARG A 216 2.29 -0.50 15.08
N SER A 217 1.39 -1.03 15.92
CA SER A 217 -0.05 -0.74 15.93
C SER A 217 -0.41 0.62 16.53
N VAL A 218 0.52 1.32 17.18
CA VAL A 218 0.30 2.64 17.76
C VAL A 218 0.80 3.68 16.76
N TRP A 219 -0.13 4.40 16.13
CA TRP A 219 0.17 5.38 15.10
C TRP A 219 0.26 6.78 15.64
N ASN A 220 1.08 7.61 15.00
CA ASN A 220 1.08 9.05 15.16
C ASN A 220 0.73 9.70 13.82
N LEU A 221 -0.50 10.21 13.71
CA LEU A 221 -1.03 10.80 12.49
C LEU A 221 -1.02 12.34 12.55
N PRO A 222 -0.91 13.04 11.40
CA PRO A 222 -1.02 14.49 11.35
C PRO A 222 -2.29 15.04 12.00
N LYS A 223 -2.22 16.27 12.54
CA LYS A 223 -3.34 16.94 13.23
C LYS A 223 -4.66 16.90 12.45
N TRP A 224 -4.60 17.00 11.12
CA TRP A 224 -5.78 17.07 10.26
C TRP A 224 -6.60 15.76 10.23
N PHE A 225 -6.05 14.61 10.63
CA PHE A 225 -6.80 13.36 10.72
C PHE A 225 -7.94 13.42 11.76
N ALA A 226 -7.78 14.25 12.80
CA ALA A 226 -8.78 14.42 13.85
C ALA A 226 -9.12 15.87 14.21
N HIS A 227 -8.81 16.83 13.33
CA HIS A 227 -9.20 18.23 13.50
C HIS A 227 -10.22 18.71 12.44
N PRO A 228 -11.38 19.29 12.82
CA PRO A 228 -11.82 19.58 14.20
C PRO A 228 -12.29 18.34 14.98
N THR A 229 -12.66 17.25 14.28
CA THR A 229 -13.08 15.97 14.86
C THR A 229 -12.40 14.79 14.13
N PRO A 230 -12.34 13.57 14.69
CA PRO A 230 -11.88 12.39 13.94
C PRO A 230 -12.65 12.16 12.63
N ALA A 231 -11.93 11.90 11.54
CA ALA A 231 -12.54 11.66 10.22
C ALA A 231 -12.01 10.40 9.52
N LEU A 232 -11.17 9.61 10.19
CA LEU A 232 -10.65 8.35 9.68
C LEU A 232 -11.65 7.23 9.93
N SER A 233 -12.03 6.48 8.90
CA SER A 233 -12.93 5.33 9.04
C SER A 233 -12.38 4.33 10.08
N TYR A 234 -13.30 3.67 10.79
CA TYR A 234 -13.01 2.83 11.97
C TYR A 234 -12.47 3.56 13.21
N HIS A 235 -12.19 4.87 13.14
CA HIS A 235 -11.59 5.65 14.23
C HIS A 235 -12.31 6.98 14.48
N LEU A 236 -13.65 6.97 14.45
CA LEU A 236 -14.45 8.20 14.62
C LEU A 236 -14.59 8.67 16.08
N LYS A 237 -14.23 7.82 17.04
CA LYS A 237 -14.37 8.07 18.49
C LYS A 237 -13.23 8.94 19.02
N SER A 238 -13.51 10.19 19.39
CA SER A 238 -12.50 11.17 19.84
C SER A 238 -11.69 10.72 21.05
N GLU A 239 -12.29 9.98 21.97
CA GLU A 239 -11.64 9.45 23.18
C GLU A 239 -10.54 8.42 22.89
N LYS A 240 -10.45 7.92 21.65
CA LYS A 240 -9.37 7.02 21.20
C LYS A 240 -8.17 7.76 20.60
N TRP A 241 -8.23 9.09 20.53
CA TRP A 241 -7.17 9.95 19.99
C TRP A 241 -6.52 10.73 21.12
N THR A 242 -5.21 10.60 21.27
CA THR A 242 -4.42 11.34 22.26
C THR A 242 -3.59 12.39 21.54
N ALA A 243 -3.71 13.66 21.94
CA ALA A 243 -2.91 14.72 21.35
C ALA A 243 -1.41 14.50 21.58
N THR A 244 -0.60 14.81 20.57
CA THR A 244 0.87 14.85 20.67
C THR A 244 1.40 16.17 20.14
N SER A 245 2.67 16.48 20.39
CA SER A 245 3.32 17.66 19.80
C SER A 245 3.29 17.66 18.27
N LYS A 246 3.26 16.46 17.65
CA LYS A 246 3.32 16.26 16.19
C LYS A 246 1.95 15.99 15.55
N GLY A 247 0.88 15.81 16.32
CA GLY A 247 -0.40 15.39 15.78
C GLY A 247 -1.26 14.63 16.78
N TRP A 248 -1.65 13.43 16.40
CA TRP A 248 -2.49 12.57 17.20
C TRP A 248 -1.94 11.15 17.26
N ARG A 249 -1.90 10.61 18.47
CA ARG A 249 -1.63 9.20 18.72
C ARG A 249 -2.93 8.41 18.81
N LEU A 250 -2.96 7.25 18.18
CA LEU A 250 -4.06 6.27 18.34
C LEU A 250 -3.53 4.84 18.16
N LYS A 251 -4.33 3.85 18.55
CA LYS A 251 -4.10 2.45 18.19
C LYS A 251 -4.91 2.09 16.95
N SER A 252 -4.24 1.61 15.90
CA SER A 252 -4.88 1.19 14.65
C SER A 252 -5.80 -0.02 14.88
N ALA A 253 -6.97 -0.03 14.24
CA ALA A 253 -7.86 -1.17 14.29
C ALA A 253 -7.15 -2.46 13.79
N PRO A 254 -7.32 -3.59 14.48
CA PRO A 254 -6.70 -4.86 14.08
C PRO A 254 -7.36 -5.41 12.81
N LYS A 255 -8.68 -5.20 12.67
CA LYS A 255 -9.50 -5.61 11.53
C LYS A 255 -9.78 -4.40 10.64
N GLY A 256 -9.81 -4.62 9.33
CA GLY A 256 -9.96 -3.59 8.31
C GLY A 256 -8.66 -3.38 7.54
N GLN A 257 -8.72 -3.53 6.22
CA GLN A 257 -7.58 -3.26 5.35
C GLN A 257 -7.53 -1.80 4.91
N GLU A 258 -8.68 -1.11 4.83
CA GLU A 258 -8.81 0.19 4.18
C GLU A 258 -9.30 1.27 5.16
N PHE A 259 -8.44 2.25 5.49
CA PHE A 259 -8.77 3.37 6.38
C PHE A 259 -8.96 4.64 5.56
N VAL A 260 -10.21 5.04 5.36
CA VAL A 260 -10.59 6.13 4.46
C VAL A 260 -10.79 7.42 5.23
N ILE A 261 -10.28 8.52 4.70
CA ILE A 261 -10.56 9.88 5.19
C ILE A 261 -10.94 10.79 4.03
N ASN A 262 -12.10 11.46 4.16
CA ASN A 262 -12.54 12.46 3.20
C ASN A 262 -11.90 13.82 3.52
N THR A 263 -11.18 14.41 2.57
CA THR A 263 -10.44 15.65 2.80
C THR A 263 -11.23 16.92 2.56
N ARG A 264 -12.53 16.87 2.19
CA ARG A 264 -13.32 18.05 1.77
C ARG A 264 -13.24 19.24 2.73
N ALA A 265 -13.31 19.01 4.04
CA ALA A 265 -13.23 20.08 5.06
C ALA A 265 -11.80 20.38 5.56
N ARG A 266 -10.78 19.72 4.98
CA ARG A 266 -9.39 19.65 5.50
C ARG A 266 -8.36 19.63 4.36
N ASN A 267 -8.78 20.08 3.19
CA ASN A 267 -8.06 19.90 1.94
C ASN A 267 -6.70 20.62 1.97
N ARG A 268 -6.61 21.81 2.55
CA ARG A 268 -5.36 22.57 2.66
C ARG A 268 -4.30 21.80 3.46
N GLN A 269 -4.68 21.29 4.63
CA GLN A 269 -3.80 20.54 5.52
C GLN A 269 -3.43 19.18 4.94
N ALA A 270 -4.39 18.48 4.32
CA ALA A 270 -4.14 17.23 3.62
C ALA A 270 -3.15 17.44 2.46
N ASN A 271 -3.36 18.45 1.62
CA ASN A 271 -2.45 18.75 0.50
C ASN A 271 -1.04 19.12 0.98
N HIS A 272 -0.91 19.90 2.07
CA HIS A 272 0.40 20.21 2.65
C HIS A 272 1.12 18.95 3.16
N TRP A 273 0.39 18.05 3.83
CA TRP A 273 0.96 16.78 4.30
C TRP A 273 1.36 15.88 3.13
N LEU A 274 0.53 15.75 2.09
CA LEU A 274 0.87 14.96 0.91
C LEU A 274 2.12 15.51 0.21
N LYS A 275 2.23 16.84 0.04
CA LYS A 275 3.45 17.45 -0.54
C LYS A 275 4.72 17.10 0.24
N ARG A 276 4.65 17.03 1.57
CA ARG A 276 5.79 16.56 2.39
C ARG A 276 6.08 15.08 2.19
N LEU A 277 5.03 14.26 2.16
CA LEU A 277 5.13 12.82 1.98
C LEU A 277 5.82 12.43 0.66
N PHE A 278 5.63 13.25 -0.39
CA PHE A 278 6.23 13.10 -1.71
C PHE A 278 7.47 14.00 -1.97
N SER A 279 7.96 14.73 -0.96
CA SER A 279 8.99 15.76 -1.16
C SER A 279 10.32 15.22 -1.72
N ASP A 280 10.63 13.97 -1.46
CA ASP A 280 11.82 13.26 -1.97
C ASP A 280 11.57 12.50 -3.28
N GLN A 281 10.38 12.65 -3.87
CA GLN A 281 10.03 12.11 -5.18
C GLN A 281 9.97 13.20 -6.26
N ILE A 282 9.94 14.47 -5.87
CA ILE A 282 9.93 15.62 -6.79
C ILE A 282 11.41 15.93 -7.11
N PHE A 283 11.82 15.70 -8.35
CA PHE A 283 13.14 16.09 -8.86
C PHE A 283 13.20 17.59 -9.19
#